data_AF-H3ABC2-F1
#
_entry.id   AF-H3ABC2-F1
#
_cell.length_a   1.000
_cell.length_b   1.000
_cell.length_c   1.000
_cell.angle_alpha   90.00
_cell.angle_beta   90.00
_cell.angle_gamma   90.00
#
_symmetry.space_group_name_H-M   'P 1'
#
loop_
_entity.id
_entity.type
_entity.pdbx_description
1 polymer ?
#
loop_
_entity_poly.entity_id
_entity_poly.type
_entity_poly.pdbx_seq_one_letter_code
_entity_poly.pdbx_strand_id
1 'polypeptide(L)'
;NLKQRYYSLNVKLEETGEIFTAERCYNNMKMRELKERMELVAGIPTNFQRLTYLDEGDLLDDSTLKFNDIVPGGTITLKIWHHESWSHLVKAASEGDIQKLESLGVTKDTAFSTPNSQHMDPSQKSSWIAHRAFVALYISAHRGYLRATKFLLKHGASTQAKTPVGRTALHVAAAMGNSDCIDELLNYEARIHAPDNKRLTALDLAGLWGQKKSERQLFLFQWKQRAAAMRIKTKLDESELFAHQKFDSKLKTWQTGSHAKLYMANLLKPGEFQGTCINAPRN
;
A
#
# COMPACT_ATOMS: atom_id res chain seq x y z
N ASN A 1 -20.65 -0.36 -29.81
CA ASN A 1 -19.92 -1.14 -28.78
C ASN A 1 -18.65 -1.76 -29.37
N LEU A 2 -17.58 -0.97 -29.50
CA LEU A 2 -16.26 -1.50 -29.87
C LEU A 2 -15.68 -2.23 -28.67
N LYS A 3 -15.49 -3.55 -28.77
CA LYS A 3 -14.80 -4.34 -27.73
C LYS A 3 -13.41 -3.75 -27.53
N GLN A 4 -13.11 -3.33 -26.30
CA GLN A 4 -11.79 -2.88 -25.89
C GLN A 4 -10.79 -4.01 -26.10
N ARG A 5 -9.86 -3.84 -27.04
CA ARG A 5 -8.77 -4.81 -27.27
C ARG A 5 -7.65 -4.51 -26.28
N TYR A 6 -7.35 -5.48 -25.44
CA TYR A 6 -6.22 -5.42 -24.52
C TYR A 6 -4.99 -6.05 -25.16
N TYR A 7 -3.82 -5.51 -24.86
CA TYR A 7 -2.52 -6.04 -25.26
C TYR A 7 -1.48 -5.80 -24.17
N SER A 8 -0.30 -6.39 -24.33
CA SER A 8 0.85 -6.16 -23.46
C SER A 8 1.85 -5.22 -24.12
N LEU A 9 2.60 -4.49 -23.29
CA LEU A 9 3.74 -3.69 -23.69
C LEU A 9 4.96 -4.11 -22.87
N ASN A 10 6.13 -3.94 -23.45
CA ASN A 10 7.40 -4.09 -22.73
C ASN A 10 7.86 -2.71 -22.28
N VAL A 11 8.35 -2.61 -21.05
CA VAL A 11 8.90 -1.38 -20.49
C VAL A 11 10.32 -1.68 -20.02
N LYS A 12 11.31 -1.14 -20.73
CA LYS A 12 12.71 -1.31 -20.40
C LYS A 12 13.16 -0.17 -19.49
N LEU A 13 13.61 -0.49 -18.28
CA LEU A 13 14.26 0.46 -17.39
C LEU A 13 15.70 0.70 -17.88
N GLU A 14 16.02 1.92 -18.27
CA GLU A 14 17.31 2.24 -18.90
C GLU A 14 18.49 2.03 -17.94
N GLU A 15 18.33 2.39 -16.67
CA GLU A 15 19.42 2.40 -15.68
C GLU A 15 19.88 1.01 -15.24
N THR A 16 18.96 0.04 -15.22
CA THR A 16 19.23 -1.37 -14.83
C THR A 16 19.24 -2.33 -16.02
N GLY A 17 18.64 -1.93 -17.15
CA GLY A 17 18.46 -2.78 -18.33
C GLY A 17 17.33 -3.80 -18.21
N GLU A 18 16.61 -3.83 -17.07
CA GLU A 18 15.51 -4.75 -16.83
C GLU A 18 14.31 -4.45 -17.75
N ILE A 19 13.61 -5.50 -18.18
CA ILE A 19 12.41 -5.39 -19.00
C ILE A 19 11.22 -5.90 -18.19
N PHE A 20 10.23 -5.04 -18.06
CA PHE A 20 8.98 -5.32 -17.36
C PHE A 20 7.83 -5.44 -18.37
N THR A 21 6.85 -6.28 -18.06
CA THR A 21 5.65 -6.41 -18.89
C THR A 21 4.50 -5.61 -18.29
N ALA A 22 4.01 -4.63 -19.03
CA ALA A 22 2.77 -3.95 -18.73
C ALA A 22 1.61 -4.71 -19.39
N GLU A 23 0.91 -5.53 -18.62
CA GLU A 23 -0.27 -6.25 -19.09
C GLU A 23 -1.51 -5.34 -19.17
N ARG A 24 -2.53 -5.77 -19.92
CA ARG A 24 -3.86 -5.11 -20.00
C ARG A 24 -3.77 -3.63 -20.39
N CYS A 25 -2.88 -3.30 -21.31
CA CYS A 25 -2.84 -1.99 -21.98
C CYS A 25 -3.93 -1.92 -23.05
N TYR A 26 -4.39 -0.73 -23.38
CA TYR A 26 -5.44 -0.51 -24.37
C TYR A 26 -5.27 0.87 -25.04
N ASN A 27 -5.75 1.02 -26.27
CA ASN A 27 -5.46 2.18 -27.12
C ASN A 27 -5.72 3.55 -26.47
N ASN A 28 -6.83 3.71 -25.74
CA ASN A 28 -7.20 4.99 -25.12
C ASN A 28 -6.64 5.16 -23.70
N MET A 29 -5.74 4.27 -23.25
CA MET A 29 -5.10 4.36 -21.94
C MET A 29 -4.20 5.59 -21.92
N LYS A 30 -4.36 6.44 -20.90
CA LYS A 30 -3.47 7.59 -20.71
C LYS A 30 -2.09 7.16 -20.25
N MET A 31 -1.05 7.91 -20.64
CA MET A 31 0.32 7.65 -20.19
C MET A 31 0.44 7.73 -18.66
N ARG A 32 -0.29 8.63 -17.99
CA ARG A 32 -0.40 8.68 -16.53
C ARG A 32 -0.81 7.33 -15.91
N GLU A 33 -1.83 6.68 -16.47
CA GLU A 33 -2.29 5.38 -15.98
C GLU A 33 -1.21 4.31 -16.15
N LEU A 34 -0.43 4.39 -17.24
CA LEU A 34 0.68 3.49 -17.48
C LEU A 34 1.78 3.71 -16.43
N LYS A 35 2.12 4.97 -16.14
CA LYS A 35 3.09 5.31 -15.09
C LYS A 35 2.68 4.78 -13.72
N GLU A 36 1.40 4.95 -13.33
CA GLU A 36 0.88 4.44 -12.07
C GLU A 36 0.96 2.90 -11.95
N ARG A 37 0.75 2.20 -13.07
CA ARG A 37 0.92 0.74 -13.15
C ARG A 37 2.40 0.37 -13.02
N MET A 38 3.26 1.06 -13.77
CA MET A 38 4.70 0.85 -13.74
C MET A 38 5.33 1.17 -12.39
N GLU A 39 4.73 2.03 -11.56
CA GLU A 39 5.25 2.31 -10.22
C GLU A 39 5.32 1.04 -9.35
N LEU A 40 4.31 0.16 -9.40
CA LEU A 40 4.38 -1.12 -8.68
C LEU A 40 5.22 -2.16 -9.40
N VAL A 41 5.17 -2.20 -10.74
CA VAL A 41 5.89 -3.22 -11.52
C VAL A 41 7.40 -2.99 -11.43
N ALA A 42 7.87 -1.78 -11.73
CA ALA A 42 9.29 -1.43 -11.75
C ALA A 42 9.83 -0.94 -10.39
N GLY A 43 8.95 -0.53 -9.48
CA GLY A 43 9.32 -0.01 -8.17
C GLY A 43 9.77 1.45 -8.17
N ILE A 44 9.51 2.19 -9.25
CA ILE A 44 9.96 3.57 -9.42
C ILE A 44 8.77 4.52 -9.27
N PRO A 45 8.80 5.51 -8.34
CA PRO A 45 7.70 6.45 -8.17
C PRO A 45 7.39 7.26 -9.45
N THR A 46 6.12 7.55 -9.71
CA THR A 46 5.66 8.16 -10.98
C THR A 46 6.34 9.49 -11.33
N ASN A 47 6.69 10.32 -10.35
CA ASN A 47 7.38 11.59 -10.55
C ASN A 47 8.81 11.44 -11.09
N PHE A 48 9.40 10.26 -11.00
CA PHE A 48 10.72 9.96 -11.56
C PHE A 48 10.65 9.31 -12.94
N GLN A 49 9.47 8.89 -13.38
CA GLN A 49 9.31 8.14 -14.63
C GLN A 49 9.22 9.07 -15.85
N ARG A 50 10.21 8.96 -16.75
CA ARG A 50 10.17 9.52 -18.10
C ARG A 50 10.03 8.38 -19.08
N LEU A 51 8.88 8.30 -19.74
CA LEU A 51 8.61 7.27 -20.73
C LEU A 51 8.91 7.84 -22.11
N THR A 52 9.67 7.12 -22.92
CA THR A 52 9.92 7.43 -24.33
C THR A 52 9.64 6.21 -25.18
N TYR A 53 9.27 6.43 -26.43
CA TYR A 53 9.00 5.35 -27.38
C TYR A 53 9.67 5.68 -28.71
N LEU A 54 10.49 4.76 -29.22
CA LEU A 54 11.33 4.99 -30.40
C LEU A 54 12.20 6.27 -30.24
N ASP A 55 12.23 7.13 -31.26
CA ASP A 55 12.99 8.38 -31.30
C ASP A 55 12.16 9.60 -30.82
N GLU A 56 11.02 9.37 -30.15
CA GLU A 56 10.20 10.43 -29.59
C GLU A 56 10.76 10.99 -28.29
N GLY A 57 10.40 12.25 -28.01
CA GLY A 57 10.64 12.88 -26.71
C GLY A 57 9.82 12.25 -25.57
N ASP A 58 9.85 12.89 -24.41
CA ASP A 58 9.07 12.44 -23.26
C ASP A 58 7.58 12.38 -23.57
N LEU A 59 6.98 11.21 -23.37
CA LEU A 59 5.55 10.98 -23.54
C LEU A 59 4.77 11.75 -22.47
N LEU A 60 3.85 12.61 -22.93
CA LEU A 60 3.03 13.46 -22.07
C LEU A 60 2.01 12.64 -21.27
N ASP A 61 1.80 12.99 -20.00
CA ASP A 61 0.90 12.26 -19.10
C ASP A 61 -0.55 12.12 -19.60
N ASP A 62 -1.03 13.14 -20.33
CA ASP A 62 -2.40 13.20 -20.86
C ASP A 62 -2.55 12.62 -22.27
N SER A 63 -1.45 12.31 -22.96
CA SER A 63 -1.53 11.62 -24.24
C SER A 63 -1.92 10.15 -24.04
N THR A 64 -2.49 9.55 -25.09
CA THR A 64 -2.94 8.15 -25.05
C THR A 64 -1.97 7.25 -25.79
N LEU A 65 -1.97 5.95 -25.48
CA LEU A 65 -1.14 4.98 -26.22
C LEU A 65 -1.35 5.06 -27.74
N LYS A 66 -2.61 5.23 -28.18
CA LYS A 66 -2.95 5.42 -29.59
C LYS A 66 -2.45 6.75 -30.16
N PHE A 67 -2.44 7.82 -29.37
CA PHE A 67 -1.97 9.13 -29.84
C PHE A 67 -0.48 9.12 -30.15
N ASN A 68 0.32 8.37 -29.38
CA ASN A 68 1.76 8.22 -29.61
C ASN A 68 2.09 6.97 -30.48
N ASP A 69 1.11 6.47 -31.24
CA ASP A 69 1.25 5.31 -32.14
C ASP A 69 1.93 4.07 -31.53
N ILE A 70 1.72 3.84 -30.22
CA ILE A 70 2.30 2.71 -29.51
C ILE A 70 1.60 1.42 -29.94
N VAL A 71 2.38 0.49 -30.51
CA VAL A 71 1.86 -0.77 -31.04
C VAL A 71 1.88 -1.89 -30.00
N PRO A 72 0.97 -2.88 -30.10
CA PRO A 72 1.00 -4.08 -29.27
C PRO A 72 2.38 -4.77 -29.27
N GLY A 73 2.89 -5.13 -28.09
CA GLY A 73 4.22 -5.73 -27.94
C GLY A 73 5.40 -4.74 -28.10
N GLY A 74 5.12 -3.45 -28.37
CA GLY A 74 6.14 -2.41 -28.44
C GLY A 74 6.93 -2.28 -27.13
N THR A 75 8.16 -1.77 -27.25
CA THR A 75 9.04 -1.53 -26.09
C THR A 75 9.14 -0.03 -25.81
N ILE A 76 8.60 0.38 -24.67
CA ILE A 76 8.75 1.73 -24.12
C ILE A 76 10.02 1.76 -23.28
N THR A 77 10.81 2.81 -23.41
CA THR A 77 11.96 3.04 -22.53
C THR A 77 11.51 3.88 -21.35
N LEU A 78 11.77 3.39 -20.14
CA LEU A 78 11.59 4.10 -18.89
C LEU A 78 12.96 4.64 -18.46
N LYS A 79 13.10 5.96 -18.46
CA LYS A 79 14.27 6.68 -17.98
C LYS A 79 13.94 7.38 -16.67
N ILE A 80 14.92 7.48 -15.78
CA ILE A 80 14.81 8.26 -14.54
C ILE A 80 15.30 9.67 -14.81
N TRP A 81 14.76 10.65 -14.08
CA TRP A 81 15.27 12.02 -14.17
C TRP A 81 16.78 12.07 -13.79
N HIS A 82 17.64 12.56 -14.69
CA HIS A 82 19.10 12.49 -14.53
C HIS A 82 19.67 13.61 -13.64
N HIS A 83 18.92 14.71 -13.47
CA HIS A 83 19.37 15.83 -12.64
C HIS A 83 19.50 15.41 -11.18
N GLU A 84 20.40 16.09 -10.46
CA GLU A 84 20.67 15.86 -9.04
C GLU A 84 21.13 14.44 -8.66
N SER A 85 21.63 13.64 -9.58
CA SER A 85 22.07 12.25 -9.29
C SER A 85 20.95 11.33 -8.81
N TRP A 86 19.69 11.60 -9.17
CA TRP A 86 18.57 10.70 -8.86
C TRP A 86 18.71 9.34 -9.56
N SER A 87 19.24 9.29 -10.79
CA SER A 87 19.57 8.04 -11.48
C SER A 87 20.52 7.15 -10.67
N HIS A 88 21.58 7.72 -10.11
CA HIS A 88 22.53 7.02 -9.25
C HIS A 88 21.88 6.52 -7.96
N LEU A 89 21.01 7.33 -7.34
CA LEU A 89 20.31 6.95 -6.11
C LEU A 89 19.34 5.80 -6.36
N VAL A 90 18.52 5.89 -7.42
CA VAL A 90 17.58 4.84 -7.77
C VAL A 90 18.32 3.56 -8.14
N LYS A 91 19.41 3.65 -8.90
CA LYS A 91 20.26 2.51 -9.22
C LYS A 91 20.84 1.85 -7.97
N ALA A 92 21.43 2.63 -7.07
CA ALA A 92 21.96 2.12 -5.80
C ALA A 92 20.87 1.43 -4.96
N ALA A 93 19.68 2.02 -4.89
CA ALA A 93 18.54 1.43 -4.18
C ALA A 93 18.01 0.17 -4.87
N SER A 94 18.03 0.10 -6.21
CA SER A 94 17.65 -1.09 -6.97
C SER A 94 18.68 -2.21 -6.94
N GLU A 95 19.92 -1.91 -6.57
CA GLU A 95 21.00 -2.87 -6.33
C GLU A 95 21.11 -3.26 -4.84
N GLY A 96 20.47 -2.49 -3.93
CA GLY A 96 20.59 -2.69 -2.49
C GLY A 96 21.98 -2.31 -1.93
N ASP A 97 22.73 -1.47 -2.65
CA ASP A 97 24.09 -1.08 -2.31
C ASP A 97 24.11 0.00 -1.23
N ILE A 98 24.32 -0.42 0.02
CA ILE A 98 24.31 0.46 1.19
C ILE A 98 25.41 1.52 1.12
N GLN A 99 26.60 1.18 0.62
CA GLN A 99 27.72 2.11 0.57
C GLN A 99 27.43 3.25 -0.42
N LYS A 100 26.91 2.91 -1.61
CA LYS A 100 26.46 3.93 -2.56
C LYS A 100 25.31 4.77 -1.99
N LEU A 101 24.32 4.14 -1.34
CA LEU A 101 23.20 4.86 -0.74
C LEU A 101 23.68 5.90 0.28
N GLU A 102 24.60 5.52 1.17
CA GLU A 102 25.21 6.41 2.16
C GLU A 102 25.91 7.62 1.48
N SER A 103 26.65 7.37 0.40
CA SER A 103 27.33 8.42 -0.35
C SER A 103 26.39 9.40 -1.09
N LEU A 104 25.11 9.04 -1.28
CA LEU A 104 24.15 9.77 -2.12
C LEU A 104 23.14 10.62 -1.35
N GLY A 105 23.43 10.91 -0.06
CA GLY A 105 22.67 11.91 0.69
C GLY A 105 21.36 11.39 1.29
N VAL A 106 21.33 10.14 1.79
CA VAL A 106 20.13 9.53 2.40
C VAL A 106 20.08 9.62 3.92
N THR A 107 21.16 10.02 4.57
CA THR A 107 21.23 10.17 6.04
C THR A 107 21.29 11.65 6.43
N LYS A 108 20.94 12.01 7.67
CA LYS A 108 20.91 13.41 8.11
C LYS A 108 22.29 14.06 8.17
N ASP A 109 23.31 13.24 8.42
CA ASP A 109 24.69 13.69 8.67
C ASP A 109 25.53 13.75 7.39
N THR A 110 24.91 13.66 6.20
CA THR A 110 25.65 13.54 4.94
C THR A 110 26.35 14.85 4.58
N ALA A 111 27.61 14.75 4.16
CA ALA A 111 28.30 15.83 3.46
C ALA A 111 27.87 15.96 1.98
N PHE A 112 27.07 15.01 1.47
CA PHE A 112 26.65 14.99 0.07
C PHE A 112 25.87 16.25 -0.31
N SER A 113 26.18 16.79 -1.48
CA SER A 113 25.52 17.97 -2.02
C SER A 113 25.54 17.94 -3.55
N THR A 114 24.40 18.29 -4.15
CA THR A 114 24.25 18.63 -5.57
C THR A 114 24.33 20.15 -5.77
N PRO A 115 24.58 20.64 -7.00
CA PRO A 115 24.63 22.09 -7.28
C PRO A 115 23.43 22.87 -6.73
N ASN A 116 22.20 22.34 -6.88
CA ASN A 116 21.01 22.98 -6.34
C ASN A 116 20.95 22.92 -4.81
N SER A 117 21.35 21.80 -4.20
CA SER A 117 21.29 21.63 -2.75
C SER A 117 22.24 22.55 -1.97
N GLN A 118 23.29 23.08 -2.63
CA GLN A 118 24.22 24.04 -2.02
C GLN A 118 23.54 25.38 -1.72
N HIS A 119 22.49 25.72 -2.46
CA HIS A 119 21.73 26.95 -2.32
C HIS A 119 20.45 26.79 -1.46
N MET A 120 20.21 25.60 -0.91
CA MET A 120 19.02 25.33 -0.09
C MET A 120 19.20 25.82 1.34
N ASP A 121 18.13 26.38 1.90
CA ASP A 121 18.05 26.67 3.33
C ASP A 121 18.10 25.37 4.16
N PRO A 122 18.53 25.40 5.44
CA PRO A 122 18.64 24.18 6.27
C PRO A 122 17.33 23.36 6.35
N SER A 123 16.18 24.03 6.38
CA SER A 123 14.86 23.38 6.37
C SER A 123 14.58 22.66 5.05
N GLN A 124 14.86 23.33 3.92
CA GLN A 124 14.71 22.77 2.58
C GLN A 124 15.66 21.59 2.38
N LYS A 125 16.92 21.71 2.82
CA LYS A 125 17.92 20.64 2.76
C LYS A 125 17.48 19.41 3.56
N SER A 126 16.95 19.61 4.77
CA SER A 126 16.41 18.52 5.60
C SER A 126 15.25 17.79 4.90
N SER A 127 14.31 18.54 4.31
CA SER A 127 13.20 17.97 3.54
C SER A 127 13.69 17.21 2.30
N TRP A 128 14.69 17.75 1.59
CA TRP A 128 15.29 17.13 0.41
C TRP A 128 16.01 15.81 0.75
N ILE A 129 16.78 15.77 1.85
CA ILE A 129 17.39 14.54 2.37
C ILE A 129 16.31 13.53 2.76
N ALA A 130 15.27 13.97 3.46
CA ALA A 130 14.16 13.10 3.86
C ALA A 130 13.43 12.49 2.64
N HIS A 131 13.27 13.27 1.57
CA HIS A 131 12.71 12.78 0.30
C HIS A 131 13.61 11.73 -0.35
N ARG A 132 14.93 11.95 -0.41
CA ARG A 132 15.90 10.95 -0.90
C ARG A 132 15.86 9.65 -0.09
N ALA A 133 15.88 9.77 1.23
CA ALA A 133 15.82 8.64 2.14
C ALA A 133 14.52 7.82 1.93
N PHE A 134 13.38 8.50 1.77
CA PHE A 134 12.11 7.86 1.46
C PHE A 134 12.13 7.14 0.11
N VAL A 135 12.62 7.78 -0.95
CA VAL A 135 12.67 7.17 -2.29
C VAL A 135 13.56 5.92 -2.28
N ALA A 136 14.74 6.01 -1.64
CA ALA A 136 15.62 4.87 -1.43
C ALA A 136 14.93 3.75 -0.65
N LEU A 137 14.16 4.09 0.40
CA LEU A 137 13.43 3.12 1.22
C LEU A 137 12.33 2.45 0.40
N TYR A 138 11.59 3.22 -0.38
CA TYR A 138 10.53 2.74 -1.25
C TYR A 138 11.07 1.69 -2.24
N ILE A 139 12.15 2.01 -2.94
CA ILE A 139 12.76 1.11 -3.95
C ILE A 139 13.39 -0.11 -3.27
N SER A 140 14.12 0.07 -2.16
CA SER A 140 14.74 -1.05 -1.43
C SER A 140 13.68 -2.03 -0.89
N ALA A 141 12.56 -1.49 -0.41
CA ALA A 141 11.42 -2.27 0.06
C ALA A 141 10.67 -2.99 -1.09
N HIS A 142 10.54 -2.35 -2.26
CA HIS A 142 10.02 -2.97 -3.49
C HIS A 142 10.88 -4.15 -3.96
N ARG A 143 12.21 -4.00 -3.90
CA ARG A 143 13.17 -5.02 -4.34
C ARG A 143 13.50 -6.08 -3.29
N GLY A 144 13.04 -5.91 -2.06
CA GLY A 144 13.24 -6.87 -0.98
C GLY A 144 14.62 -6.82 -0.33
N TYR A 145 15.37 -5.72 -0.51
CA TYR A 145 16.68 -5.56 0.11
C TYR A 145 16.58 -5.23 1.60
N LEU A 146 16.34 -6.25 2.42
CA LEU A 146 16.17 -6.12 3.87
C LEU A 146 17.29 -5.32 4.55
N ARG A 147 18.55 -5.55 4.17
CA ARG A 147 19.69 -4.84 4.77
C ARG A 147 19.67 -3.35 4.46
N ALA A 148 19.36 -2.96 3.23
CA ALA A 148 19.22 -1.57 2.83
C ALA A 148 18.00 -0.91 3.50
N THR A 149 16.86 -1.61 3.55
CA THR A 149 15.65 -1.17 4.28
C THR A 149 15.97 -0.89 5.75
N LYS A 150 16.66 -1.82 6.44
CA LYS A 150 17.10 -1.65 7.84
C LYS A 150 18.01 -0.45 8.03
N PHE A 151 18.99 -0.29 7.14
CA PHE A 151 19.91 0.85 7.17
C PHE A 151 19.14 2.17 7.07
N LEU A 152 18.28 2.31 6.06
CA LEU A 152 17.52 3.54 5.82
C LEU A 152 16.58 3.87 7.00
N LEU A 153 15.90 2.88 7.56
CA LEU A 153 15.03 3.07 8.73
C LEU A 153 15.81 3.50 9.97
N LYS A 154 16.97 2.87 10.23
CA LYS A 154 17.86 3.28 11.34
C LYS A 154 18.36 4.72 11.21
N HIS A 155 18.58 5.19 9.97
CA HIS A 155 18.99 6.56 9.70
C HIS A 155 17.82 7.56 9.54
N GLY A 156 16.60 7.14 9.91
CA GLY A 156 15.46 8.05 10.03
C GLY A 156 14.64 8.25 8.75
N ALA A 157 14.74 7.34 7.77
CA ALA A 157 13.83 7.34 6.63
C ALA A 157 12.37 7.18 7.10
N SER A 158 11.47 8.00 6.56
CA SER A 158 10.07 8.01 6.98
C SER A 158 9.28 6.82 6.43
N THR A 159 8.65 6.05 7.30
CA THR A 159 7.71 4.97 6.94
C THR A 159 6.35 5.50 6.45
N GLN A 160 6.07 6.78 6.69
CA GLN A 160 4.77 7.42 6.42
C GLN A 160 4.76 8.28 5.16
N ALA A 161 5.93 8.58 4.61
CA ALA A 161 6.04 9.33 3.36
C ALA A 161 5.38 8.56 2.21
N LYS A 162 4.89 9.30 1.22
CA LYS A 162 4.05 8.79 0.14
C LYS A 162 4.57 9.24 -1.23
N THR A 163 4.41 8.37 -2.23
CA THR A 163 4.57 8.72 -3.64
C THR A 163 3.42 9.63 -4.10
N PRO A 164 3.50 10.25 -5.30
CA PRO A 164 2.39 11.06 -5.84
C PRO A 164 1.06 10.29 -5.95
N VAL A 165 1.11 8.96 -6.06
CA VAL A 165 -0.06 8.06 -6.11
C VAL A 165 -0.54 7.64 -4.73
N GLY A 166 0.08 8.16 -3.67
CA GLY A 166 -0.31 7.94 -2.27
C GLY A 166 0.30 6.69 -1.63
N ARG A 167 1.27 6.03 -2.26
CA ARG A 167 1.82 4.75 -1.78
C ARG A 167 3.01 4.95 -0.86
N THR A 168 3.06 4.16 0.21
CA THR A 168 4.19 4.11 1.17
C THR A 168 5.12 2.93 0.87
N ALA A 169 6.27 2.85 1.53
CA ALA A 169 7.16 1.69 1.43
C ALA A 169 6.46 0.35 1.81
N LEU A 170 5.48 0.39 2.72
CA LEU A 170 4.71 -0.79 3.10
C LEU A 170 3.79 -1.28 1.98
N HIS A 171 3.19 -0.37 1.21
CA HIS A 171 2.35 -0.73 0.06
C HIS A 171 3.13 -1.54 -0.97
N VAL A 172 4.34 -1.07 -1.29
CA VAL A 172 5.15 -1.68 -2.33
C VAL A 172 5.82 -2.98 -1.88
N ALA A 173 6.27 -3.06 -0.63
CA ALA A 173 6.75 -4.33 -0.05
C ALA A 173 5.66 -5.41 -0.04
N ALA A 174 4.42 -5.01 0.29
CA ALA A 174 3.26 -5.91 0.30
C ALA A 174 2.88 -6.40 -1.09
N ALA A 175 2.83 -5.50 -2.09
CA ALA A 175 2.53 -5.83 -3.48
C ALA A 175 3.58 -6.78 -4.10
N MET A 176 4.85 -6.64 -3.70
CA MET A 176 5.95 -7.47 -4.22
C MET A 176 6.22 -8.76 -3.43
N GLY A 177 5.55 -8.99 -2.31
CA GLY A 177 5.73 -10.23 -1.55
C GLY A 177 6.93 -10.22 -0.58
N ASN A 178 7.54 -9.06 -0.33
CA ASN A 178 8.77 -8.94 0.45
C ASN A 178 8.51 -8.99 1.96
N SER A 179 8.20 -10.19 2.46
CA SER A 179 7.81 -10.48 3.85
C SER A 179 8.71 -9.84 4.89
N ASP A 180 10.02 -9.90 4.68
CA ASP A 180 10.99 -9.49 5.69
C ASP A 180 11.08 -7.96 5.76
N CYS A 181 10.92 -7.28 4.63
CA CYS A 181 10.80 -5.81 4.59
C CYS A 181 9.48 -5.35 5.22
N ILE A 182 8.39 -6.12 5.06
CA ILE A 182 7.11 -5.82 5.73
C ILE A 182 7.30 -5.84 7.24
N ASP A 183 7.85 -6.93 7.79
CA ASP A 183 8.07 -7.05 9.23
C ASP A 183 8.93 -5.90 9.77
N GLU A 184 10.01 -5.54 9.05
CA GLU A 184 10.86 -4.41 9.47
C GLU A 184 10.13 -3.06 9.42
N LEU A 185 9.36 -2.79 8.35
CA LEU A 185 8.58 -1.56 8.25
C LEU A 185 7.53 -1.46 9.36
N LEU A 186 6.90 -2.58 9.73
CA LEU A 186 5.93 -2.63 10.84
C LEU A 186 6.59 -2.43 12.20
N ASN A 187 7.81 -2.94 12.39
CA ASN A 187 8.61 -2.67 13.59
C ASN A 187 8.95 -1.18 13.75
N TYR A 188 9.08 -0.45 12.63
CA TYR A 188 9.26 1.01 12.58
C TYR A 188 7.91 1.76 12.43
N GLU A 189 6.84 1.22 13.03
CA GLU A 189 5.52 1.85 13.16
C GLU A 189 4.87 2.28 11.83
N ALA A 190 5.16 1.59 10.72
CA ALA A 190 4.47 1.84 9.46
C ALA A 190 2.94 1.65 9.61
N ARG A 191 2.16 2.62 9.11
CA ARG A 191 0.69 2.59 9.22
C ARG A 191 0.11 1.54 8.25
N ILE A 192 -0.36 0.41 8.79
CA ILE A 192 -1.00 -0.65 8.00
C ILE A 192 -2.25 -0.19 7.26
N HIS A 193 -3.04 0.68 7.88
CA HIS A 193 -4.32 1.16 7.33
C HIS A 193 -4.18 2.44 6.51
N ALA A 194 -2.96 2.87 6.19
CA ALA A 194 -2.78 4.03 5.32
C ALA A 194 -3.32 3.70 3.91
N PRO A 195 -4.29 4.47 3.38
CA PRO A 195 -4.77 4.27 2.02
C PRO A 195 -3.88 5.00 1.01
N ASP A 196 -3.74 4.43 -0.18
CA ASP A 196 -3.28 5.13 -1.38
C ASP A 196 -4.40 6.01 -2.00
N ASN A 197 -4.13 6.68 -3.12
CA ASN A 197 -5.10 7.57 -3.76
C ASN A 197 -6.33 6.82 -4.31
N LYS A 198 -6.23 5.49 -4.50
CA LYS A 198 -7.34 4.61 -4.92
C LYS A 198 -8.03 3.94 -3.72
N ARG A 199 -7.74 4.41 -2.50
CA ARG A 199 -8.26 3.87 -1.22
C ARG A 199 -7.81 2.43 -0.94
N LEU A 200 -6.75 1.95 -1.60
CA LEU A 200 -6.20 0.63 -1.36
C LEU A 200 -5.18 0.69 -0.23
N THR A 201 -5.22 -0.29 0.66
CA THR A 201 -4.22 -0.48 1.72
C THR A 201 -3.12 -1.43 1.25
N ALA A 202 -2.05 -1.57 2.03
CA ALA A 202 -1.00 -2.56 1.77
C ALA A 202 -1.56 -4.00 1.72
N LEU A 203 -2.58 -4.31 2.53
CA LEU A 203 -3.24 -5.63 2.52
C LEU A 203 -4.00 -5.86 1.20
N ASP A 204 -4.73 -4.84 0.72
CA ASP A 204 -5.47 -4.94 -0.54
C ASP A 204 -4.53 -5.13 -1.73
N LEU A 205 -3.40 -4.42 -1.75
CA LEU A 205 -2.38 -4.59 -2.79
C LEU A 205 -1.74 -5.98 -2.75
N ALA A 206 -1.43 -6.52 -1.56
CA ALA A 206 -0.94 -7.90 -1.46
C ALA A 206 -1.95 -8.90 -2.05
N GLY A 207 -3.25 -8.71 -1.79
CA GLY A 207 -4.32 -9.54 -2.36
C GLY A 207 -4.41 -9.43 -3.89
N LEU A 208 -4.41 -8.20 -4.42
CA LEU A 208 -4.48 -7.91 -5.86
C LEU A 208 -3.30 -8.51 -6.65
N TRP A 209 -2.12 -8.56 -6.03
CA TRP A 209 -0.90 -9.12 -6.62
C TRP A 209 -0.69 -10.60 -6.28
N GLY A 210 -1.64 -11.24 -5.59
CA GLY A 210 -1.57 -12.67 -5.27
C GLY A 210 -0.54 -13.04 -4.19
N GLN A 211 -0.03 -12.06 -3.43
CA GLN A 211 1.03 -12.24 -2.42
C GLN A 211 0.50 -12.81 -1.12
N LYS A 212 0.21 -14.12 -1.10
CA LYS A 212 -0.44 -14.81 0.03
C LYS A 212 0.36 -14.77 1.34
N LYS A 213 1.70 -14.76 1.28
CA LYS A 213 2.54 -14.66 2.47
C LYS A 213 2.40 -13.28 3.13
N SER A 214 2.54 -12.22 2.34
CA SER A 214 2.36 -10.84 2.80
C SER A 214 0.94 -10.57 3.32
N GLU A 215 -0.08 -11.09 2.63
CA GLU A 215 -1.48 -10.99 3.04
C GLU A 215 -1.69 -11.58 4.44
N ARG A 216 -1.18 -12.80 4.68
CA ARG A 216 -1.25 -13.46 5.99
C ARG A 216 -0.50 -12.71 7.08
N GLN A 217 0.69 -12.18 6.78
CA GLN A 217 1.49 -11.43 7.75
C GLN A 217 0.81 -10.13 8.17
N LEU A 218 0.34 -9.34 7.21
CA LEU A 218 -0.39 -8.10 7.47
C LEU A 218 -1.67 -8.35 8.25
N PHE A 219 -2.42 -9.40 7.89
CA PHE A 219 -3.62 -9.81 8.62
C PHE A 219 -3.30 -10.24 10.05
N LEU A 220 -2.27 -11.06 10.26
CA LEU A 220 -1.84 -11.50 11.59
C LEU A 220 -1.44 -10.31 12.46
N PHE A 221 -0.69 -9.35 11.91
CA PHE A 221 -0.29 -8.16 12.66
C PHE A 221 -1.51 -7.28 13.00
N GLN A 222 -2.46 -7.11 12.08
CA GLN A 222 -3.72 -6.41 12.35
C GLN A 222 -4.51 -7.09 13.46
N TRP A 223 -4.61 -8.42 13.43
CA TRP A 223 -5.28 -9.20 14.45
C TRP A 223 -4.60 -9.04 15.82
N LYS A 224 -3.27 -9.09 15.88
CA LYS A 224 -2.49 -8.84 17.11
C LYS A 224 -2.73 -7.44 17.67
N GLN A 225 -2.75 -6.40 16.83
CA GLN A 225 -3.07 -5.03 17.27
C GLN A 225 -4.50 -4.93 17.84
N ARG A 226 -5.48 -5.54 17.18
CA ARG A 226 -6.88 -5.58 17.67
C ARG A 226 -6.99 -6.32 18.99
N ALA A 227 -6.33 -7.47 19.12
CA ALA A 227 -6.31 -8.26 20.35
C ALA A 227 -5.65 -7.48 21.50
N ALA A 228 -4.53 -6.79 21.24
CA ALA A 228 -3.87 -5.95 22.23
C ALA A 228 -4.73 -4.75 22.67
N ALA A 229 -5.55 -4.20 21.76
CA ALA A 229 -6.49 -3.12 22.06
C ALA A 229 -7.76 -3.60 22.81
N MET A 230 -8.08 -4.90 22.78
CA MET A 230 -9.23 -5.45 23.50
C MET A 230 -8.95 -5.50 25.00
N ARG A 231 -9.61 -4.62 25.75
CA ARG A 231 -9.61 -4.66 27.21
C ARG A 231 -10.61 -5.71 27.68
N ILE A 232 -10.11 -6.88 28.08
CA ILE A 232 -10.95 -7.92 28.70
C ILE A 232 -11.43 -7.36 30.04
N LYS A 233 -12.74 -7.12 30.18
CA LYS A 233 -13.33 -6.76 31.47
C LYS A 233 -13.17 -7.97 32.40
N THR A 234 -12.44 -7.79 33.50
CA THR A 234 -12.22 -8.84 34.51
C THR A 234 -13.48 -9.17 35.30
N LYS A 235 -14.44 -8.25 35.32
CA LYS A 235 -15.77 -8.42 35.89
C LYS A 235 -16.78 -8.19 34.77
N LEU A 236 -17.49 -9.25 34.36
CA LEU A 236 -18.66 -9.09 33.52
C LEU A 236 -19.71 -8.34 34.33
N ASP A 237 -20.22 -7.23 33.80
CA ASP A 237 -21.36 -6.57 34.40
C ASP A 237 -22.58 -7.45 34.15
N GLU A 238 -23.28 -7.85 35.22
CA GLU A 238 -24.51 -8.64 35.11
C GLU A 238 -25.56 -7.91 34.28
N SER A 239 -25.48 -6.58 34.17
CA SER A 239 -26.36 -5.77 33.31
C SER A 239 -26.16 -6.07 31.82
N GLU A 240 -24.93 -6.38 31.38
CA GLU A 240 -24.51 -6.56 29.97
C GLU A 240 -24.71 -7.99 29.44
N LEU A 241 -24.89 -8.97 30.33
CA LEU A 241 -25.20 -10.35 29.96
C LEU A 241 -26.53 -10.42 29.18
N PHE A 242 -26.62 -11.27 28.17
CA PHE A 242 -27.92 -11.58 27.58
C PHE A 242 -28.78 -12.37 28.57
N ALA A 243 -30.11 -12.30 28.46
CA ALA A 243 -31.03 -12.99 29.38
C ALA A 243 -30.72 -14.50 29.54
N HIS A 244 -30.32 -15.18 28.45
CA HIS A 244 -29.92 -16.59 28.51
C HIS A 244 -28.59 -16.82 29.26
N GLN A 245 -27.70 -15.83 29.29
CA GLN A 245 -26.42 -15.89 30.02
C GLN A 245 -26.59 -15.49 31.50
N LYS A 246 -27.55 -14.62 31.84
CA LYS A 246 -27.87 -14.24 33.23
C LYS A 246 -28.55 -15.35 34.02
N PHE A 247 -29.36 -16.17 33.36
CA PHE A 247 -30.37 -16.98 34.03
C PHE A 247 -30.31 -18.49 33.74
N ASP A 248 -29.17 -18.97 33.21
CA ASP A 248 -29.01 -20.35 32.73
C ASP A 248 -29.37 -21.42 33.81
N SER A 249 -29.26 -21.11 35.11
CA SER A 249 -29.59 -22.07 36.17
C SER A 249 -30.89 -21.83 36.95
N LYS A 250 -31.62 -20.71 36.74
CA LYS A 250 -32.78 -20.33 37.59
C LYS A 250 -34.13 -20.18 36.87
N LEU A 251 -34.18 -20.13 35.53
CA LEU A 251 -35.44 -20.09 34.78
C LEU A 251 -36.00 -21.49 34.54
N LYS A 252 -37.34 -21.64 34.65
CA LYS A 252 -38.04 -22.86 34.21
C LYS A 252 -37.85 -23.04 32.71
N THR A 253 -37.13 -24.08 32.30
CA THR A 253 -37.03 -24.51 30.89
C THR A 253 -38.28 -25.32 30.53
N TRP A 254 -38.92 -25.01 29.40
CA TRP A 254 -40.11 -25.74 28.93
C TRP A 254 -39.76 -26.99 28.11
N GLN A 255 -38.57 -27.06 27.50
CA GLN A 255 -38.10 -28.24 26.77
C GLN A 255 -36.69 -28.63 27.21
N THR A 256 -36.53 -29.91 27.56
CA THR A 256 -35.24 -30.58 27.72
C THR A 256 -35.19 -31.72 26.72
N GLY A 257 -34.31 -31.60 25.72
CA GLY A 257 -34.03 -32.65 24.75
C GLY A 257 -32.52 -32.86 24.63
N SER A 258 -32.10 -33.95 23.98
CA SER A 258 -30.69 -34.31 23.82
C SER A 258 -29.86 -33.27 23.04
N HIS A 259 -30.51 -32.33 22.35
CA HIS A 259 -29.85 -31.40 21.42
C HIS A 259 -30.18 -29.91 21.63
N ALA A 260 -31.08 -29.53 22.56
CA ALA A 260 -31.35 -28.11 22.82
C ALA A 260 -32.06 -27.86 24.17
N LYS A 261 -31.74 -26.72 24.79
CA LYS A 261 -32.50 -26.08 25.87
C LYS A 261 -32.99 -24.71 25.37
N LEU A 262 -34.29 -24.47 25.48
CA LEU A 262 -34.93 -23.18 25.15
C LEU A 262 -35.34 -22.47 26.45
N TYR A 263 -34.87 -21.24 26.65
CA TYR A 263 -35.14 -20.43 27.84
C TYR A 263 -36.39 -19.57 27.65
N MET A 264 -37.19 -19.45 28.70
CA MET A 264 -38.35 -18.57 28.75
C MET A 264 -37.89 -17.13 29.00
N ALA A 265 -38.10 -16.22 28.05
CA ALA A 265 -38.05 -14.79 28.34
C ALA A 265 -39.44 -14.36 28.81
N ASN A 266 -39.57 -13.88 30.06
CA ASN A 266 -40.75 -13.11 30.46
C ASN A 266 -40.68 -11.77 29.73
N LEU A 267 -41.10 -11.75 28.47
CA LEU A 267 -41.39 -10.52 27.77
C LEU A 267 -42.55 -9.86 28.50
N LEU A 268 -42.29 -8.69 29.09
CA LEU A 268 -43.33 -7.83 29.64
C LEU A 268 -44.43 -7.65 28.58
N LYS A 269 -45.70 -7.68 29.01
CA LYS A 269 -46.83 -7.44 28.13
C LYS A 269 -46.62 -6.10 27.39
N PRO A 270 -46.77 -6.04 26.05
CA PRO A 270 -46.66 -4.78 25.34
C PRO A 270 -47.76 -3.82 25.82
N GLY A 271 -47.35 -2.72 26.46
CA GLY A 271 -48.21 -1.65 26.91
C GLY A 271 -47.56 -0.31 26.62
N GLU A 272 -48.06 0.33 25.56
CA GLU A 272 -48.01 1.77 25.25
C GLU A 272 -46.66 2.39 24.80
N PHE A 273 -46.45 2.37 23.49
CA PHE A 273 -46.20 3.61 22.76
C PHE A 273 -47.10 3.65 21.51
N GLN A 274 -48.03 4.60 21.50
CA GLN A 274 -48.79 5.03 20.33
C GLN A 274 -47.82 5.64 19.30
N GLY A 275 -47.99 5.32 18.01
CA GLY A 275 -47.48 6.19 16.95
C GLY A 275 -46.86 5.51 15.72
N THR A 276 -47.71 5.30 14.70
CA THR A 276 -47.43 5.45 13.26
C THR A 276 -46.55 4.42 12.50
N CYS A 277 -47.24 3.45 11.87
CA CYS A 277 -47.18 2.97 10.46
C CYS A 277 -45.84 2.47 9.86
N ILE A 278 -45.76 1.33 9.14
CA ILE A 278 -46.36 1.12 7.79
C ILE A 278 -46.76 -0.34 7.44
N ASN A 279 -46.55 -1.37 8.29
CA ASN A 279 -46.84 -2.77 7.91
C ASN A 279 -47.77 -3.52 8.87
N ALA A 280 -49.06 -3.15 8.92
CA ALA A 280 -50.09 -3.98 9.55
C ALA A 280 -50.75 -4.91 8.49
N PRO A 281 -50.88 -6.23 8.76
CA PRO A 281 -51.47 -7.19 7.82
C PRO A 281 -53.00 -7.10 7.75
N ARG A 282 -53.53 -7.47 6.58
CA ARG A 282 -54.93 -7.34 6.12
C ARG A 282 -55.94 -8.13 6.96
N ASN A 283 -57.05 -7.46 7.30
CA ASN A 283 -58.44 -7.87 7.06
C ASN A 283 -59.29 -6.61 6.94
#